data_AF-A0A2J6RI38-F1
#
_entry.id   AF-A0A2J6RI38-F1
#
_cell.length_a   1.000
_cell.length_b   1.000
_cell.length_c   1.000
_cell.angle_alpha   90.00
_cell.angle_beta   90.00
_cell.angle_gamma   90.00
#
_symmetry.space_group_name_H-M   'P 1'
#
loop_
_entity.id
_entity.type
_entity.pdbx_description
1 polymer ?
#
loop_
_entity_poly.entity_id
_entity_poly.type
_entity_poly.pdbx_seq_one_letter_code
_entity_poly.pdbx_strand_id
1 'polypeptide(L)'
;MARFRLPQFQRKWKYPRVLIALMVIELAGTVPALALFGIASPDLYRTTMWQIGYDNGFNSSPAQILYAYANYRPLPKTPFVWSQELTDFNVAVSVLSMFVLLVKCSMFILHIWYPILSTLANLPIVILWAVSMYGQMGPDHSDPAHPSNIAWYISKSCTYAHTNSTYGYCLQAKSAFAVTVIMLATFLLNLLLGIYSLIPTASQRAASKMGLDDMQSKHSPLSDNSDREWEMKRVLPTHATPATPYTPRTLAFNTLDRQLPLRAQQANFDKGRWN
;
A
#
# COMPACT_ATOMS: atom_id res chain seq x y z
N MET A 1 31.66 -5.14 -16.95
CA MET A 1 30.47 -5.54 -16.15
C MET A 1 29.93 -4.32 -15.42
N ALA A 2 28.79 -3.77 -15.85
CA ALA A 2 28.12 -2.70 -15.14
C ALA A 2 27.56 -3.26 -13.81
N ARG A 3 28.09 -2.79 -12.68
CA ARG A 3 27.53 -3.09 -11.35
C ARG A 3 26.16 -2.41 -11.28
N PHE A 4 25.09 -3.15 -11.50
CA PHE A 4 23.74 -2.72 -11.14
C PHE A 4 23.72 -2.53 -9.61
N ARG A 5 23.96 -1.29 -9.15
CA ARG A 5 23.71 -0.94 -7.75
C ARG A 5 22.20 -0.94 -7.59
N LEU A 6 21.66 -1.95 -6.91
CA LEU A 6 20.27 -1.93 -6.47
C LEU A 6 20.06 -0.61 -5.71
N PRO A 7 19.12 0.26 -6.14
CA PRO A 7 18.84 1.49 -5.42
C PRO A 7 18.48 1.11 -3.99
N GLN A 8 19.12 1.72 -2.99
CA GLN A 8 18.76 1.52 -1.59
C GLN A 8 17.32 1.99 -1.40
N PHE A 9 16.38 1.03 -1.40
CA PHE A 9 14.97 1.31 -1.27
C PHE A 9 14.68 1.87 0.12
N GLN A 10 14.02 3.02 0.17
CA GLN A 10 13.63 3.67 1.42
C GLN A 10 12.64 2.77 2.17
N ARG A 11 13.01 2.32 3.37
CA ARG A 11 12.17 1.49 4.24
C ARG A 11 11.18 2.30 5.08
N LYS A 12 11.42 3.60 5.27
CA LYS A 12 10.61 4.46 6.15
C LYS A 12 9.71 5.38 5.34
N TRP A 13 8.48 5.56 5.82
CA TRP A 13 7.53 6.54 5.28
C TRP A 13 7.90 7.95 5.73
N LYS A 14 7.82 8.92 4.81
CA LYS A 14 8.02 10.34 5.14
C LYS A 14 6.85 10.88 5.98
N TYR A 15 5.62 10.52 5.61
CA TYR A 15 4.40 11.00 6.26
C TYR A 15 3.47 9.83 6.69
N PRO A 16 3.80 9.13 7.80
CA PRO A 16 3.03 7.96 8.23
C PRO A 16 1.60 8.29 8.67
N ARG A 17 1.35 9.50 9.21
CA ARG A 17 -0.01 9.93 9.60
C ARG A 17 -0.95 10.07 8.39
N VAL A 18 -0.42 10.58 7.27
CA VAL A 18 -1.18 10.73 6.01
C VAL A 18 -1.52 9.36 5.45
N LEU A 19 -0.58 8.40 5.51
CA LEU A 19 -0.84 7.02 5.10
C LEU A 19 -1.98 6.39 5.91
N ILE A 20 -2.00 6.57 7.24
CA ILE A 20 -3.08 6.06 8.10
C ILE A 20 -4.42 6.71 7.74
N ALA A 21 -4.45 8.03 7.54
CA ALA A 21 -5.66 8.72 7.11
C ALA A 21 -6.18 8.18 5.77
N LEU A 22 -5.29 7.97 4.79
CA LEU A 22 -5.66 7.40 3.50
C LEU A 22 -6.18 5.96 3.62
N MET A 23 -5.66 5.14 4.53
CA MET A 23 -6.20 3.80 4.79
C MET A 23 -7.62 3.84 5.38
N VAL A 24 -7.90 4.79 6.26
CA VAL A 24 -9.26 4.98 6.81
C VAL A 24 -10.23 5.44 5.72
N ILE A 25 -9.81 6.35 4.84
CA ILE A 25 -10.61 6.80 3.70
C ILE A 25 -10.85 5.65 2.72
N GLU A 26 -9.83 4.83 2.46
CA GLU A 26 -9.93 3.63 1.62
C GLU A 26 -10.96 2.65 2.19
N LEU A 27 -10.98 2.41 3.51
CA LEU A 27 -12.02 1.62 4.16
C LEU A 27 -13.42 2.25 3.99
N ALA A 28 -13.52 3.55 4.22
CA ALA A 28 -14.78 4.28 4.11
C ALA A 28 -15.32 4.33 2.68
N GLY A 29 -14.47 4.21 1.66
CA GLY A 29 -14.88 4.13 0.25
C GLY A 29 -15.13 2.70 -0.25
N THR A 30 -14.35 1.71 0.20
CA THR A 30 -14.51 0.31 -0.22
C THR A 30 -15.82 -0.30 0.27
N VAL A 31 -16.25 0.00 1.51
CA VAL A 31 -17.50 -0.57 2.07
C VAL A 31 -18.74 -0.13 1.26
N PRO A 32 -18.97 1.18 0.99
CA PRO A 32 -20.04 1.61 0.10
C PRO A 32 -19.89 1.09 -1.32
N ALA A 33 -18.67 1.02 -1.87
CA ALA A 33 -18.46 0.48 -3.22
C ALA A 33 -18.98 -0.96 -3.34
N LEU A 34 -18.62 -1.82 -2.38
CA LEU A 34 -19.10 -3.20 -2.32
C LEU A 34 -20.62 -3.28 -2.19
N ALA A 35 -21.21 -2.47 -1.31
CA ALA A 35 -22.66 -2.47 -1.12
C ALA A 35 -23.39 -2.02 -2.38
N LEU A 36 -22.97 -0.89 -2.98
CA LEU A 36 -23.63 -0.31 -4.15
C LEU A 36 -23.50 -1.20 -5.39
N PHE A 37 -22.30 -1.73 -5.65
CA PHE A 37 -22.08 -2.63 -6.79
C PHE A 37 -22.65 -4.02 -6.57
N GLY A 38 -22.62 -4.53 -5.33
CA GLY A 38 -23.24 -5.80 -4.98
C GLY A 38 -24.76 -5.78 -5.17
N ILE A 39 -25.43 -4.69 -4.75
CA ILE A 39 -26.87 -4.52 -4.96
C ILE A 39 -27.20 -4.33 -6.45
N ALA A 40 -26.33 -3.65 -7.21
CA ALA A 40 -26.57 -3.42 -8.63
C ALA A 40 -26.46 -4.69 -9.50
N SER A 41 -25.66 -5.67 -9.05
CA SER A 41 -25.41 -6.92 -9.78
C SER A 41 -26.59 -7.92 -9.64
N PRO A 42 -26.93 -8.68 -10.71
CA PRO A 42 -26.35 -8.61 -12.05
C PRO A 42 -26.94 -7.48 -12.90
N ASP A 43 -28.22 -7.14 -12.73
CA ASP A 43 -28.91 -6.13 -13.53
C ASP A 43 -30.11 -5.54 -12.76
N LEU A 44 -29.88 -5.00 -11.56
CA LEU A 44 -30.99 -4.48 -10.76
C LEU A 44 -31.69 -3.29 -11.44
N TYR A 45 -30.91 -2.40 -12.05
CA TYR A 45 -31.43 -1.17 -12.63
C TYR A 45 -30.75 -0.75 -13.94
N ARG A 46 -29.78 -1.52 -14.47
CA ARG A 46 -29.03 -1.09 -15.66
C ARG A 46 -29.92 -1.08 -16.90
N THR A 47 -30.65 -2.17 -17.17
CA THR A 47 -31.57 -2.23 -18.31
C THR A 47 -32.73 -1.22 -18.17
N THR A 48 -33.25 -1.03 -16.96
CA THR A 48 -34.31 -0.03 -16.71
C THR A 48 -33.81 1.40 -16.92
N MET A 49 -32.60 1.73 -16.47
CA MET A 49 -32.01 3.04 -16.71
C MET A 49 -31.68 3.25 -18.18
N TRP A 50 -31.29 2.19 -18.89
CA TRP A 50 -31.11 2.25 -20.34
C TRP A 50 -32.43 2.62 -21.03
N GLN A 51 -33.52 1.93 -20.69
CA GLN A 51 -34.86 2.20 -21.24
C GLN A 51 -35.34 3.62 -20.93
N ILE A 52 -35.19 4.10 -19.70
CA ILE A 52 -35.60 5.46 -19.32
C ILE A 52 -34.87 6.52 -20.15
N GLY A 53 -33.58 6.33 -20.38
CA GLY A 53 -32.82 7.21 -21.26
C GLY A 53 -33.42 7.23 -22.67
N TYR A 54 -33.78 6.06 -23.20
CA TYR A 54 -34.30 5.90 -24.56
C TYR A 54 -35.67 6.54 -24.71
N ASP A 55 -36.56 6.34 -23.73
CA ASP A 55 -37.90 6.94 -23.69
C ASP A 55 -37.84 8.49 -23.70
N ASN A 56 -36.73 9.05 -23.20
CA ASN A 56 -36.47 10.50 -23.22
C ASN A 56 -35.55 10.94 -24.38
N GLY A 57 -35.15 10.03 -25.27
CA GLY A 57 -34.29 10.30 -26.42
C GLY A 57 -32.83 10.63 -26.08
N PHE A 58 -32.33 10.17 -24.92
CA PHE A 58 -30.98 10.49 -24.44
C PHE A 58 -29.90 9.48 -24.83
N ASN A 59 -30.26 8.26 -25.19
CA ASN A 59 -29.34 7.16 -25.52
C ASN A 59 -30.04 6.13 -26.42
N SER A 60 -29.31 5.09 -26.81
CA SER A 60 -29.85 4.01 -27.65
C SER A 60 -30.90 3.17 -26.92
N SER A 61 -31.69 2.37 -27.65
CA SER A 61 -32.68 1.47 -27.04
C SER A 61 -32.06 0.16 -26.55
N PRO A 62 -32.42 -0.38 -25.37
CA PRO A 62 -32.04 -1.75 -25.01
C PRO A 62 -32.69 -2.80 -25.94
N ALA A 63 -33.85 -2.47 -26.54
CA ALA A 63 -34.56 -3.38 -27.45
C ALA A 63 -33.86 -3.58 -28.80
N GLN A 64 -32.83 -2.79 -29.13
CA GLN A 64 -32.07 -2.93 -30.38
C GLN A 64 -31.47 -4.33 -30.56
N ILE A 65 -31.08 -4.98 -29.47
CA ILE A 65 -30.50 -6.33 -29.48
C ILE A 65 -31.58 -7.34 -29.86
N LEU A 66 -32.74 -7.25 -29.21
CA LEU A 66 -33.88 -8.13 -29.47
C LEU A 66 -34.43 -7.92 -30.89
N TYR A 67 -34.49 -6.67 -31.34
CA TYR A 67 -34.89 -6.32 -32.70
C TYR A 67 -33.92 -6.90 -33.74
N ALA A 68 -32.61 -6.74 -33.54
CA ALA A 68 -31.62 -7.30 -34.46
C ALA A 68 -31.68 -8.84 -34.50
N TYR A 69 -31.84 -9.47 -33.34
CA TYR A 69 -32.01 -10.91 -33.21
C TYR A 69 -33.26 -11.42 -33.95
N ALA A 70 -34.42 -10.79 -33.73
CA ALA A 70 -35.68 -11.19 -34.37
C ALA A 70 -35.68 -10.98 -35.90
N ASN A 71 -34.90 -10.02 -36.40
CA ASN A 71 -34.80 -9.70 -37.83
C ASN A 71 -33.58 -10.33 -38.52
N TYR A 72 -32.88 -11.27 -37.87
CA TYR A 72 -31.66 -11.91 -38.40
C TYR A 72 -30.59 -10.89 -38.89
N ARG A 73 -30.50 -9.75 -38.22
CA ARG A 73 -29.48 -8.72 -38.47
C ARG A 73 -28.26 -8.96 -37.58
N PRO A 74 -27.06 -8.47 -37.96
CA PRO A 74 -25.91 -8.52 -37.07
C PRO A 74 -26.22 -7.81 -35.74
N LEU A 75 -25.90 -8.47 -34.63
CA LEU A 75 -26.18 -7.95 -33.30
C LEU A 75 -25.37 -6.65 -33.07
N PRO A 76 -26.03 -5.54 -32.69
CA PRO A 76 -25.33 -4.31 -32.38
C PRO A 76 -24.46 -4.52 -31.15
N LYS A 77 -23.28 -3.90 -31.14
CA LYS A 77 -22.39 -3.94 -29.98
C LYS A 77 -23.03 -3.16 -28.84
N THR A 78 -23.18 -3.80 -27.68
CA THR A 78 -23.65 -3.14 -26.47
C THR A 78 -22.62 -2.10 -26.00
N PRO A 79 -23.03 -0.84 -25.78
CA PRO A 79 -22.14 0.15 -25.18
C PRO A 79 -21.62 -0.33 -23.83
N PHE A 80 -20.34 -0.05 -23.54
CA PHE A 80 -19.69 -0.54 -22.33
C PHE A 80 -20.39 -0.08 -21.05
N VAL A 81 -21.00 1.10 -21.06
CA VAL A 81 -21.78 1.64 -19.92
C VAL A 81 -23.03 0.81 -19.58
N TRP A 82 -23.64 0.16 -20.57
CA TRP A 82 -24.85 -0.65 -20.42
C TRP A 82 -24.55 -2.15 -20.37
N SER A 83 -23.29 -2.53 -20.26
CA SER A 83 -22.85 -3.90 -20.37
C SER A 83 -22.80 -4.61 -19.01
N GLN A 84 -22.98 -5.94 -19.00
CA GLN A 84 -22.84 -6.75 -17.80
C GLN A 84 -21.38 -6.78 -17.33
N GLU A 85 -20.45 -6.75 -18.28
CA GLU A 85 -19.01 -6.78 -18.05
C GLU A 85 -18.56 -5.61 -17.18
N LEU A 86 -19.12 -4.40 -17.36
CA LEU A 86 -18.82 -3.27 -16.49
C LEU A 86 -19.33 -3.48 -15.06
N THR A 87 -20.53 -4.06 -14.91
CA THR A 87 -21.13 -4.33 -13.60
C THR A 87 -20.28 -5.34 -12.83
N ASP A 88 -19.91 -6.43 -13.48
CA ASP A 88 -19.08 -7.49 -12.91
C ASP A 88 -17.66 -6.99 -12.62
N PHE A 89 -17.11 -6.16 -13.51
CA PHE A 89 -15.82 -5.49 -13.29
C PHE A 89 -15.84 -4.61 -12.05
N ASN A 90 -16.88 -3.79 -11.86
CA ASN A 90 -17.00 -2.92 -10.69
C ASN A 90 -17.09 -3.70 -9.38
N VAL A 91 -17.86 -4.80 -9.36
CA VAL A 91 -17.91 -5.72 -8.22
C VAL A 91 -16.51 -6.32 -7.97
N ALA A 92 -15.85 -6.85 -8.99
CA ALA A 92 -14.52 -7.46 -8.85
C ALA A 92 -13.47 -6.45 -8.34
N VAL A 93 -13.45 -5.22 -8.84
CA VAL A 93 -12.54 -4.16 -8.39
C VAL A 93 -12.80 -3.78 -6.94
N SER A 94 -14.06 -3.72 -6.50
CA SER A 94 -14.40 -3.43 -5.11
C SER A 94 -13.96 -4.55 -4.15
N VAL A 95 -14.15 -5.82 -4.52
CA VAL A 95 -13.69 -6.98 -3.76
C VAL A 95 -12.16 -7.03 -3.69
N LEU A 96 -11.49 -6.83 -4.82
CA LEU A 96 -10.03 -6.78 -4.87
C LEU A 96 -9.47 -5.67 -3.99
N SER A 97 -10.08 -4.47 -4.05
CA SER A 97 -9.65 -3.32 -3.23
C SER A 97 -9.81 -3.62 -1.74
N MET A 98 -10.92 -4.23 -1.32
CA MET A 98 -11.12 -4.66 0.07
C MET A 98 -10.07 -5.69 0.50
N PHE A 99 -9.79 -6.70 -0.33
CA PHE A 99 -8.77 -7.70 -0.02
C PHE A 99 -7.38 -7.08 0.14
N VAL A 100 -6.99 -6.20 -0.79
CA VAL A 100 -5.72 -5.49 -0.71
C VAL A 100 -5.64 -4.62 0.54
N LEU A 101 -6.73 -3.94 0.92
CA LEU A 101 -6.80 -3.16 2.14
C LEU A 101 -6.55 -4.01 3.39
N LEU A 102 -7.15 -5.20 3.49
CA LEU A 102 -6.93 -6.13 4.61
C LEU A 102 -5.47 -6.59 4.70
N VAL A 103 -4.87 -6.95 3.57
CA VAL A 103 -3.45 -7.33 3.47
C VAL A 103 -2.56 -6.14 3.87
N LYS A 104 -2.86 -4.96 3.36
CA LYS A 104 -2.17 -3.70 3.65
C LYS A 104 -2.21 -3.37 5.14
N CYS A 105 -3.37 -3.46 5.79
CA CYS A 105 -3.52 -3.26 7.24
C CYS A 105 -2.66 -4.26 8.02
N SER A 106 -2.67 -5.54 7.64
CA SER A 106 -1.86 -6.58 8.28
C SER A 106 -0.36 -6.30 8.14
N MET A 107 0.10 -5.98 6.93
CA MET A 107 1.50 -5.62 6.66
C MET A 107 1.93 -4.32 7.36
N PHE A 108 0.99 -3.38 7.54
CA PHE A 108 1.25 -2.14 8.28
C PHE A 108 1.49 -2.42 9.77
N ILE A 109 0.68 -3.27 10.39
CA ILE A 109 0.86 -3.69 11.80
C ILE A 109 2.19 -4.44 11.98
N LEU A 110 2.56 -5.29 11.02
CA LEU A 110 3.84 -6.02 11.03
C LEU A 110 5.05 -5.14 10.69
N HIS A 111 4.85 -3.86 10.37
CA HIS A 111 5.90 -2.93 9.95
C HIS A 111 6.67 -3.36 8.67
N ILE A 112 6.03 -4.16 7.80
CA ILE A 112 6.59 -4.65 6.52
C ILE A 112 6.09 -3.81 5.33
N TRP A 113 5.11 -2.92 5.55
CA TRP A 113 4.56 -2.08 4.49
C TRP A 113 5.56 -0.99 4.05
N TYR A 114 6.41 -1.30 3.07
CA TYR A 114 7.37 -0.36 2.52
C TYR A 114 6.78 0.50 1.37
N PRO A 115 7.28 1.72 1.16
CA PRO A 115 6.84 2.59 0.05
C PRO A 115 6.84 1.93 -1.33
N ILE A 116 7.84 1.09 -1.64
CA ILE A 116 7.91 0.38 -2.92
C ILE A 116 6.76 -0.62 -3.09
N LEU A 117 6.47 -1.39 -2.05
CA LEU A 117 5.39 -2.37 -2.07
C LEU A 117 4.05 -1.66 -2.24
N SER A 118 3.88 -0.52 -1.56
CA SER A 118 2.72 0.34 -1.75
C SER A 118 2.61 0.84 -3.19
N THR A 119 3.67 1.36 -3.80
CA THR A 119 3.58 1.85 -5.19
C THR A 119 3.17 0.74 -6.17
N LEU A 120 3.75 -0.46 -6.02
CA LEU A 120 3.46 -1.60 -6.89
C LEU A 120 2.04 -2.13 -6.70
N ALA A 121 1.52 -2.10 -5.46
CA ALA A 121 0.14 -2.54 -5.17
C ALA A 121 -0.91 -1.51 -5.62
N ASN A 122 -0.66 -0.21 -5.44
CA ASN A 122 -1.64 0.84 -5.77
C ASN A 122 -1.71 1.12 -7.28
N LEU A 123 -0.61 0.96 -8.03
CA LEU A 123 -0.58 1.22 -9.48
C LEU A 123 -1.65 0.45 -10.28
N PRO A 124 -1.77 -0.89 -10.19
CA PRO A 124 -2.80 -1.62 -10.92
C PRO A 124 -4.21 -1.24 -10.45
N ILE A 125 -4.39 -0.97 -9.16
CA ILE A 125 -5.69 -0.59 -8.60
C ILE A 125 -6.14 0.77 -9.14
N VAL A 126 -5.24 1.74 -9.26
CA VAL A 126 -5.52 3.03 -9.91
C VAL A 126 -6.02 2.82 -11.34
N ILE A 127 -5.34 1.97 -12.12
CA ILE A 127 -5.73 1.67 -13.50
C ILE A 127 -7.13 1.06 -13.54
N LEU A 128 -7.41 0.11 -12.65
CA LEU A 128 -8.72 -0.54 -12.56
C LEU A 128 -9.85 0.46 -12.21
N TRP A 129 -9.63 1.33 -11.21
CA TRP A 129 -10.60 2.38 -10.87
C TRP A 129 -10.78 3.42 -11.97
N ALA A 130 -9.73 3.73 -12.74
CA ALA A 130 -9.83 4.61 -13.90
C ALA A 130 -10.71 3.99 -15.01
N VAL A 131 -10.54 2.69 -15.29
CA VAL A 131 -11.40 1.95 -16.23
C VAL A 131 -12.84 1.90 -15.74
N SER A 132 -13.05 1.66 -14.44
CA SER A 132 -14.38 1.66 -13.80
C SER A 132 -15.08 3.01 -13.95
N MET A 133 -14.36 4.11 -13.68
CA MET A 133 -14.87 5.47 -13.82
C MET A 133 -15.21 5.77 -15.28
N TYR A 134 -14.30 5.47 -16.22
CA TYR A 134 -14.51 5.66 -17.66
C TYR A 134 -15.72 4.85 -18.17
N GLY A 135 -15.89 3.62 -17.71
CA GLY A 135 -17.02 2.78 -18.09
C GLY A 135 -18.36 3.33 -17.63
N GLN A 136 -18.45 3.82 -16.39
CA GLN A 136 -19.70 4.39 -15.86
C GLN A 136 -20.10 5.70 -16.54
N MET A 137 -19.13 6.56 -16.90
CA MET A 137 -19.40 7.79 -17.64
C MET A 137 -19.35 7.61 -19.16
N GLY A 138 -19.14 6.39 -19.64
CA GLY A 138 -18.78 6.12 -21.02
C GLY A 138 -19.84 6.55 -22.04
N PRO A 139 -19.42 6.78 -23.29
CA PRO A 139 -20.34 7.14 -24.36
C PRO A 139 -21.20 5.94 -24.81
N ASP A 140 -22.37 6.26 -25.32
CA ASP A 140 -23.22 5.36 -26.11
C ASP A 140 -23.50 6.00 -27.47
N HIS A 141 -22.87 5.43 -28.49
CA HIS A 141 -23.00 5.80 -29.91
C HIS A 141 -23.61 4.68 -30.75
N SER A 142 -24.31 3.73 -30.13
CA SER A 142 -24.87 2.59 -30.87
C SER A 142 -26.03 2.98 -31.77
N ASP A 143 -26.74 4.07 -31.44
CA ASP A 143 -27.79 4.66 -32.27
C ASP A 143 -27.34 6.03 -32.82
N PRO A 144 -27.15 6.20 -34.14
CA PRO A 144 -26.83 7.49 -34.76
C PRO A 144 -27.91 8.56 -34.55
N ALA A 145 -29.16 8.19 -34.29
CA ALA A 145 -30.25 9.14 -34.05
C ALA A 145 -30.21 9.73 -32.64
N HIS A 146 -29.68 8.97 -31.66
CA HIS A 146 -29.60 9.38 -30.25
C HIS A 146 -28.19 9.16 -29.66
N PRO A 147 -27.16 9.86 -30.20
CA PRO A 147 -25.81 9.72 -29.69
C PRO A 147 -25.66 10.38 -28.32
N SER A 148 -25.00 9.69 -27.40
CA SER A 148 -24.71 10.21 -26.06
C SER A 148 -23.22 10.09 -25.74
N ASN A 149 -22.59 11.22 -25.41
CA ASN A 149 -21.17 11.24 -25.03
C ASN A 149 -20.94 10.76 -23.59
N ILE A 150 -21.96 10.93 -22.74
CA ILE A 150 -21.92 10.63 -21.31
C ILE A 150 -23.24 9.98 -20.94
N ALA A 151 -23.19 8.97 -20.06
CA ALA A 151 -24.38 8.35 -19.49
C ALA A 151 -25.38 9.41 -18.97
N TRP A 152 -26.65 9.28 -19.36
CA TRP A 152 -27.66 10.30 -19.07
C TRP A 152 -27.86 10.50 -17.56
N TYR A 153 -27.78 9.43 -16.76
CA TYR A 153 -27.97 9.50 -15.32
C TYR A 153 -26.81 10.22 -14.61
N ILE A 154 -25.70 10.51 -15.30
CA ILE A 154 -24.61 11.35 -14.78
C ILE A 154 -24.79 12.81 -15.24
N SER A 155 -25.13 13.01 -16.51
CA SER A 155 -25.25 14.36 -17.10
C SER A 155 -26.57 15.08 -16.79
N LYS A 156 -27.62 14.34 -16.41
CA LYS A 156 -28.98 14.87 -16.17
C LYS A 156 -29.45 14.63 -14.73
N SER A 157 -30.54 15.28 -14.34
CA SER A 157 -31.18 15.10 -13.03
C SER A 157 -31.93 13.76 -12.93
N CYS A 158 -32.07 13.22 -11.72
CA CYS A 158 -32.84 11.99 -11.51
C CYS A 158 -34.36 12.20 -11.60
N THR A 159 -34.82 13.42 -11.89
CA THR A 159 -36.25 13.74 -12.07
C THR A 159 -36.86 12.97 -13.23
N TYR A 160 -36.09 12.66 -14.28
CA TYR A 160 -36.54 11.85 -15.42
C TYR A 160 -36.88 10.39 -15.03
N ALA A 161 -36.34 9.90 -13.90
CA ALA A 161 -36.67 8.58 -13.36
C ALA A 161 -37.86 8.60 -12.38
N HIS A 162 -38.41 9.76 -12.07
CA HIS A 162 -39.51 9.89 -11.10
C HIS A 162 -40.81 9.27 -11.62
N THR A 163 -41.06 9.38 -12.93
CA THR A 163 -42.26 8.84 -13.60
C THR A 163 -42.39 7.33 -13.45
N ASN A 164 -41.25 6.63 -13.34
CA ASN A 164 -41.20 5.16 -13.31
C ASN A 164 -40.95 4.60 -11.89
N SER A 165 -41.07 5.42 -10.84
CA SER A 165 -40.77 5.00 -9.45
C SER A 165 -39.33 4.49 -9.23
N THR A 166 -38.40 4.79 -10.15
CA THR A 166 -36.99 4.33 -10.10
C THR A 166 -36.02 5.43 -9.68
N TYR A 167 -36.54 6.51 -9.07
CA TYR A 167 -35.73 7.62 -8.58
C TYR A 167 -34.59 7.16 -7.66
N GLY A 168 -34.88 6.23 -6.74
CA GLY A 168 -33.87 5.66 -5.83
C GLY A 168 -32.72 4.98 -6.56
N TYR A 169 -33.00 4.25 -7.64
CA TYR A 169 -31.98 3.59 -8.45
C TYR A 169 -31.10 4.58 -9.21
N CYS A 170 -31.66 5.70 -9.69
CA CYS A 170 -30.86 6.77 -10.30
C CYS A 170 -29.92 7.40 -9.27
N LEU A 171 -30.41 7.67 -8.05
CA LEU A 171 -29.58 8.18 -6.98
C LEU A 171 -28.48 7.19 -6.58
N GLN A 172 -28.81 5.89 -6.55
CA GLN A 172 -27.84 4.83 -6.31
C GLN A 172 -26.75 4.80 -7.37
N ALA A 173 -27.10 4.85 -8.66
CA ALA A 173 -26.14 4.90 -9.76
C ALA A 173 -25.20 6.12 -9.67
N LYS A 174 -25.75 7.30 -9.35
CA LYS A 174 -24.95 8.51 -9.10
C LYS A 174 -24.03 8.37 -7.90
N SER A 175 -24.51 7.77 -6.82
CA SER A 175 -23.72 7.55 -5.62
C SER A 175 -22.58 6.56 -5.89
N ALA A 176 -22.82 5.51 -6.68
CA ALA A 176 -21.80 4.56 -7.08
C ALA A 176 -20.70 5.25 -7.89
N PHE A 177 -21.09 6.09 -8.85
CA PHE A 177 -20.15 6.92 -9.61
C PHE A 177 -19.33 7.84 -8.70
N ALA A 178 -19.98 8.54 -7.75
CA ALA A 178 -19.28 9.41 -6.81
C ALA A 178 -18.26 8.64 -5.94
N VAL A 179 -18.62 7.46 -5.46
CA VAL A 179 -17.72 6.57 -4.72
C VAL A 179 -16.52 6.18 -5.59
N THR A 180 -16.72 5.89 -6.87
CA THR A 180 -15.60 5.52 -7.76
C THR A 180 -14.60 6.65 -7.95
N VAL A 181 -15.07 7.90 -8.03
CA VAL A 181 -14.21 9.08 -8.12
C VAL A 181 -13.40 9.25 -6.83
N ILE A 182 -14.04 9.09 -5.67
CA ILE A 182 -13.36 9.15 -4.37
C ILE A 182 -12.31 8.04 -4.25
N MET A 183 -12.65 6.83 -4.68
CA MET A 183 -11.74 5.68 -4.65
C MET A 183 -10.54 5.88 -5.57
N LEU A 184 -10.77 6.34 -6.81
CA LEU A 184 -9.70 6.69 -7.74
C LEU A 184 -8.78 7.77 -7.15
N ALA A 185 -9.34 8.84 -6.59
CA ALA A 185 -8.56 9.89 -5.95
C ALA A 185 -7.74 9.36 -4.76
N THR A 186 -8.34 8.50 -3.92
CA THR A 186 -7.68 7.91 -2.76
C THR A 186 -6.51 7.02 -3.17
N PHE A 187 -6.69 6.16 -4.17
CA PHE A 187 -5.61 5.31 -4.68
C PHE A 187 -4.53 6.09 -5.42
N LEU A 188 -4.89 7.16 -6.14
CA LEU A 188 -3.93 8.08 -6.74
C LEU A 188 -3.09 8.79 -5.69
N LEU A 189 -3.69 9.28 -4.60
CA LEU A 189 -2.96 9.91 -3.50
C LEU A 189 -2.03 8.91 -2.80
N ASN A 190 -2.47 7.65 -2.60
CA ASN A 190 -1.60 6.59 -2.08
C ASN A 190 -0.41 6.31 -3.01
N LEU A 191 -0.64 6.27 -4.33
CA LEU A 191 0.40 6.07 -5.33
C LEU A 191 1.42 7.23 -5.32
N LEU A 192 0.93 8.47 -5.34
CA LEU A 192 1.77 9.67 -5.30
C LEU A 192 2.58 9.75 -4.01
N LEU A 193 1.97 9.45 -2.85
CA LEU A 193 2.67 9.40 -1.56
C LEU A 193 3.75 8.31 -1.56
N GLY A 194 3.47 7.15 -2.16
CA GLY A 194 4.44 6.07 -2.33
C GLY A 194 5.63 6.52 -3.18
N ILE A 195 5.37 7.10 -4.36
CA ILE A 195 6.42 7.62 -5.27
C ILE A 195 7.25 8.70 -4.57
N TYR A 196 6.59 9.66 -3.91
CA TYR A 196 7.26 10.74 -3.19
C TYR A 196 8.14 10.23 -2.03
N SER A 197 7.69 9.15 -1.36
CA SER A 197 8.44 8.52 -0.28
C SER A 197 9.66 7.73 -0.79
N LEU A 198 9.66 7.28 -2.05
CA LEU A 198 10.81 6.64 -2.69
C LEU A 198 11.93 7.61 -3.08
N ILE A 199 11.60 8.88 -3.35
CA ILE A 199 12.60 9.89 -3.74
C ILE A 199 13.52 10.21 -2.54
N PRO A 200 14.84 9.94 -2.62
CA PRO A 200 15.74 10.14 -1.50
C PRO A 200 15.99 11.62 -1.22
N THR A 201 15.86 12.02 0.04
CA THR A 201 16.13 13.40 0.50
C THR A 201 17.63 13.70 0.44
N ALA A 202 18.02 14.97 0.25
CA ALA A 202 19.42 15.39 0.15
C ALA A 202 20.27 14.95 1.37
N SER A 203 19.73 15.06 2.58
CA SER A 203 20.38 14.60 3.82
C SER A 203 20.60 13.08 3.84
N GLN A 204 19.67 12.30 3.29
CA GLN A 204 19.78 10.84 3.21
C GLN A 204 20.76 10.40 2.12
N ARG A 205 20.84 11.16 1.01
CA ARG A 205 21.90 10.95 -0.01
C ARG A 205 23.28 11.21 0.57
N ALA A 206 23.42 12.25 1.40
CA ALA A 206 24.68 12.54 2.09
C ALA A 206 25.05 11.41 3.07
N ALA A 207 24.10 10.93 3.88
CA ALA A 207 24.33 9.81 4.80
C ALA A 207 24.67 8.48 4.07
N SER A 208 24.00 8.18 2.95
CA SER A 208 24.35 7.02 2.12
C SER A 208 25.74 7.16 1.50
N LYS A 209 26.15 8.38 1.11
CA LYS A 209 27.50 8.61 0.60
C LYS A 209 28.55 8.37 1.69
N MET A 210 28.33 8.88 2.90
CA MET A 210 29.22 8.63 4.05
C MET A 210 29.33 7.14 4.40
N GLY A 211 28.21 6.40 4.42
CA GLY A 211 28.23 4.96 4.69
C GLY A 211 28.86 4.11 3.57
N LEU A 212 28.80 4.59 2.32
CA LEU A 212 29.51 3.97 1.20
C LEU A 212 31.02 4.27 1.26
N ASP A 213 31.40 5.50 1.63
CA ASP A 213 32.80 5.89 1.81
C ASP A 213 33.44 5.11 2.97
N ASP A 214 32.70 4.84 4.07
CA ASP A 214 33.16 3.97 5.18
C ASP A 214 33.30 2.49 4.79
N MET A 215 32.44 2.00 3.88
CA MET A 215 32.56 0.64 3.35
C MET A 215 33.65 0.52 2.28
N GLN A 216 33.91 1.60 1.54
CA GLN A 216 34.91 1.65 0.48
C GLN A 216 36.31 1.93 1.03
N SER A 217 36.44 2.71 2.10
CA SER A 217 37.70 2.90 2.84
C SER A 217 38.20 1.61 3.50
N LYS A 218 37.29 0.71 3.90
CA LYS A 218 37.61 -0.65 4.36
C LYS A 218 38.13 -1.59 3.26
N HIS A 219 38.14 -1.17 1.99
CA HIS A 219 38.49 -2.02 0.84
C HIS A 219 39.68 -1.51 0.01
N SER A 220 40.43 -0.51 0.48
CA SER A 220 41.70 -0.13 -0.14
C SER A 220 42.74 -1.26 0.01
N PRO A 221 43.29 -1.83 -1.07
CA PRO A 221 44.28 -2.89 -0.99
C PRO A 221 45.66 -2.23 -1.01
N LEU A 222 46.05 -1.56 0.06
CA LEU A 222 47.44 -1.17 0.32
C LEU A 222 47.57 -0.74 1.78
N SER A 223 48.60 -1.26 2.42
CA SER A 223 49.02 -1.09 3.81
C SER A 223 48.18 -1.80 4.88
N ASP A 224 48.71 -2.98 5.20
CA ASP A 224 49.20 -3.31 6.53
C ASP A 224 48.39 -4.33 7.33
N ASN A 225 49.13 -5.33 7.78
CA ASN A 225 48.67 -6.65 8.17
C ASN A 225 48.67 -6.75 9.70
N SER A 226 48.10 -5.75 10.39
CA SER A 226 48.30 -5.60 11.83
C SER A 226 47.04 -5.38 12.68
N ASP A 227 45.96 -4.77 12.21
CA ASP A 227 44.92 -4.32 13.17
C ASP A 227 43.51 -4.88 12.90
N ARG A 228 43.29 -6.15 13.28
CA ARG A 228 41.97 -6.67 13.72
C ARG A 228 41.77 -6.41 15.23
N GLU A 229 41.97 -5.17 15.67
CA GLU A 229 42.05 -4.80 17.10
C GLU A 229 40.70 -4.61 17.83
N TRP A 230 39.55 -4.93 17.22
CA TRP A 230 38.26 -4.85 17.93
C TRP A 230 37.75 -6.19 18.51
N GLU A 231 38.53 -7.27 18.39
CA GLU A 231 38.35 -8.44 19.27
C GLU A 231 39.42 -8.41 20.37
N MET A 232 38.97 -8.07 21.58
CA MET A 232 39.71 -8.09 22.86
C MET A 232 40.62 -6.91 23.20
N LYS A 233 40.02 -5.74 23.49
CA LYS A 233 40.64 -4.78 24.41
C LYS A 233 40.41 -5.22 25.87
N ARG A 234 41.27 -6.10 26.38
CA ARG A 234 41.55 -6.22 27.82
C ARG A 234 43.00 -5.83 28.06
N VAL A 235 43.22 -4.54 28.24
CA VAL A 235 44.45 -4.01 28.82
C VAL A 235 44.43 -4.36 30.30
N LEU A 236 45.45 -5.09 30.78
CA LEU A 236 46.08 -4.95 32.12
C LEU A 236 47.29 -5.91 32.21
N PRO A 237 48.27 -5.59 33.07
CA PRO A 237 49.66 -5.38 32.69
C PRO A 237 50.52 -6.64 32.76
N THR A 238 51.64 -6.55 32.05
CA THR A 238 52.89 -7.28 32.23
C THR A 238 53.04 -7.92 33.60
N HIS A 239 52.89 -9.24 33.69
CA HIS A 239 53.83 -10.19 34.30
C HIS A 239 53.25 -11.62 34.18
N ALA A 240 54.08 -12.52 33.68
CA ALA A 240 53.74 -13.84 33.20
C ALA A 240 53.26 -14.82 34.29
N THR A 241 52.25 -15.64 33.97
CA THR A 241 52.16 -17.07 34.36
C THR A 241 51.17 -17.80 33.42
N PRO A 242 51.44 -19.07 33.06
CA PRO A 242 50.72 -19.77 31.99
C PRO A 242 49.30 -20.16 32.41
N ALA A 243 48.34 -19.87 31.53
CA ALA A 243 46.91 -20.03 31.75
C ALA A 243 46.46 -21.49 31.74
N THR A 244 45.94 -21.98 32.87
CA THR A 244 45.04 -23.13 32.89
C THR A 244 43.61 -22.68 32.56
N PRO A 245 42.85 -23.42 31.73
CA PRO A 245 41.54 -23.00 31.25
C PRO A 245 40.50 -22.96 32.38
N TYR A 246 39.82 -21.81 32.51
CA TYR A 246 38.78 -21.58 33.51
C TYR A 246 37.44 -22.16 33.04
N THR A 247 36.83 -23.03 33.85
CA THR A 247 35.43 -23.47 33.66
C THR A 247 34.51 -22.66 34.58
N PRO A 248 33.21 -22.52 34.27
CA PRO A 248 32.28 -21.67 35.05
C PRO A 248 32.19 -22.01 36.54
N ARG A 249 32.67 -23.19 36.98
CA ARG A 249 32.75 -23.61 38.38
C ARG A 249 33.83 -22.87 39.19
N THR A 250 34.87 -22.32 38.56
CA THR A 250 35.95 -21.58 39.25
C THR A 250 35.69 -20.08 39.39
N LEU A 251 34.71 -19.53 38.67
CA LEU A 251 34.29 -18.14 38.83
C LEU A 251 33.58 -17.89 40.16
N ALA A 252 32.80 -18.86 40.66
CA ALA A 252 32.05 -18.73 41.90
C ALA A 252 32.95 -18.77 43.16
N PHE A 253 34.08 -19.46 43.13
CA PHE A 253 35.02 -19.50 44.26
C PHE A 253 35.90 -18.25 44.34
N ASN A 254 36.30 -17.68 43.20
CA ASN A 254 37.06 -16.43 43.16
C ASN A 254 36.25 -15.20 43.59
N THR A 255 34.92 -15.22 43.43
CA THR A 255 34.06 -14.14 43.93
C THR A 255 33.84 -14.21 45.44
N LEU A 256 33.86 -15.42 46.03
CA LEU A 256 33.73 -15.62 47.48
C LEU A 256 35.01 -15.31 48.25
N ASP A 257 36.19 -15.59 47.70
CA ASP A 257 37.49 -15.32 48.36
C ASP A 257 37.73 -13.80 48.54
N ARG A 258 37.07 -12.96 47.72
CA ARG A 258 37.14 -11.49 47.81
C ARG A 258 36.20 -10.87 48.86
N GLN A 259 35.30 -11.66 49.46
CA GLN A 259 34.24 -11.17 50.37
C GLN A 259 34.40 -11.58 51.84
N LEU A 260 35.50 -12.20 52.26
CA LEU A 260 35.73 -12.51 53.68
C LEU A 260 36.44 -11.35 54.42
N PRO A 261 35.78 -10.66 55.37
CA PRO A 261 36.34 -9.49 56.07
C PRO A 261 37.40 -9.84 57.14
N LEU A 262 37.68 -11.12 57.37
CA LEU A 262 38.53 -11.58 58.48
C LEU A 262 40.04 -11.44 58.22
N ARG A 263 40.50 -11.24 56.97
CA ARG A 263 41.93 -10.96 56.67
C ARG A 263 42.30 -9.48 56.74
N ALA A 264 41.33 -8.57 56.61
CA ALA A 264 41.60 -7.13 56.70
C ALA A 264 41.92 -6.66 58.13
N GLN A 265 41.46 -7.39 59.15
CA GLN A 265 41.75 -7.07 60.55
C GLN A 265 43.18 -7.45 60.97
N GLN A 266 43.79 -8.50 60.39
CA GLN A 266 45.17 -8.90 60.71
C GLN A 266 46.20 -7.87 60.22
N ALA A 267 45.99 -7.29 59.04
CA ALA A 267 46.90 -6.32 58.43
C ALA A 267 46.94 -4.95 59.14
N ASN A 268 45.88 -4.59 59.86
CA ASN A 268 45.85 -3.35 60.66
C ASN A 268 46.47 -3.50 62.06
N PHE A 269 46.68 -4.73 62.54
CA PHE A 269 47.31 -4.96 63.84
C PHE A 269 48.84 -4.86 63.78
N ASP A 270 49.46 -5.19 62.64
CA ASP A 270 50.92 -5.15 62.47
C ASP A 270 51.48 -3.76 62.09
N LYS A 271 50.64 -2.82 61.64
CA LYS A 271 51.08 -1.46 61.29
C LYS A 271 51.22 -0.51 62.49
N GLY A 272 50.81 -0.92 63.68
CA GLY A 272 50.89 -0.13 64.91
C GLY A 272 52.11 -0.42 65.80
N ARG A 273 53.07 -1.26 65.35
CA ARG A 273 54.15 -1.78 66.21
C ARG A 273 55.57 -1.26 65.91
N TRP A 274 55.69 -0.17 65.16
CA TRP A 274 56.97 0.51 64.90
C TRP A 274 56.83 2.03 64.87
N ASN A 275 56.33 2.61 65.96
CA ASN A 275 56.66 3.95 66.42
C ASN A 275 57.19 3.84 67.84
#